data_AF-H1LSY7-F1
#
_entry.id   AF-H1LSY7-F1
#
_cell.length_a   1.000
_cell.length_b   1.000
_cell.length_c   1.000
_cell.angle_alpha   90.00
_cell.angle_beta   90.00
_cell.angle_gamma   90.00
#
_symmetry.space_group_name_H-M   'P 1'
#
loop_
_entity.id
_entity.type
_entity.pdbx_description
1 polymer ?
#
loop_
_entity_poly.entity_id
_entity_poly.type
_entity_poly.pdbx_seq_one_letter_code
_entity_poly.pdbx_strand_id
1 'polypeptide(L)'
;MKNIIINLEIILKVDKGNSINIVEGNTRVLGVSILEEQNVLEHVISETENRYGILTLGSKSLVGKSIQKETTIKINIKGKEFNSTRPIRTHRVTQGRIDGLTQLFRAFPEELGVGKKINVTYDSDNRTISIDSVNEE
;
A
#
# COMPACT_ATOMS: atom_id res chain seq x y z
N MET A 1 7.53 -4.50 10.11
CA MET A 1 7.54 -4.58 11.59
C MET A 1 6.47 -5.55 12.08
N LYS A 2 6.67 -6.27 13.18
CA LYS A 2 5.63 -7.14 13.78
C LYS A 2 4.98 -6.43 14.97
N ASN A 3 3.65 -6.37 15.00
CA ASN A 3 2.92 -5.88 16.16
C ASN A 3 2.47 -7.08 16.99
N ILE A 4 2.76 -7.04 18.29
CA ILE A 4 2.34 -8.06 19.25
C ILE A 4 1.28 -7.42 20.14
N ILE A 5 0.08 -8.00 20.14
CA ILE A 5 -0.99 -7.58 21.04
C ILE A 5 -0.93 -8.49 22.27
N ILE A 6 -0.66 -7.89 23.42
CA ILE A 6 -0.54 -8.57 24.70
C ILE A 6 -1.68 -8.11 25.60
N ASN A 7 -2.37 -9.06 26.21
CA ASN A 7 -3.21 -8.77 27.36
C ASN A 7 -2.40 -9.04 28.62
N LEU A 8 -2.33 -8.03 29.48
CA LEU A 8 -1.59 -8.06 30.73
C LEU A 8 -2.56 -7.79 31.87
N GLU A 9 -2.73 -8.79 32.73
CA GLU A 9 -3.53 -8.69 33.94
C GLU A 9 -2.60 -8.74 35.14
N ILE A 10 -2.64 -7.68 35.96
CA ILE A 10 -1.80 -7.56 37.16
C ILE A 10 -2.71 -7.41 38.37
N ILE A 11 -2.57 -8.32 39.32
CA ILE A 11 -3.25 -8.24 40.61
C ILE A 11 -2.32 -7.56 41.59
N LEU A 12 -2.70 -6.36 42.03
CA LEU A 12 -1.96 -5.57 43.01
C LEU A 12 -2.63 -5.69 44.38
N LYS A 13 -1.80 -5.82 45.41
CA LYS A 13 -2.24 -5.72 46.81
C LYS A 13 -1.57 -4.54 47.47
N VAL A 14 -2.38 -3.72 48.13
CA VAL A 14 -1.91 -2.59 48.91
C VAL A 14 -1.91 -3.01 50.37
N ASP A 15 -0.74 -2.98 50.99
CA ASP A 15 -0.62 -3.26 52.42
C ASP A 15 -0.82 -1.99 53.25
N LYS A 16 -1.10 -2.18 54.55
CA LYS A 16 -1.41 -1.10 55.50
C LYS A 16 -0.32 -0.03 55.67
N GLY A 17 0.88 -0.26 55.13
CA GLY A 17 2.02 0.66 55.12
C GLY A 17 2.21 1.46 53.82
N ASN A 18 1.18 1.55 52.96
CA ASN A 18 1.25 2.20 51.64
C ASN A 18 2.24 1.57 50.64
N SER A 19 2.66 0.33 50.86
CA SER A 19 3.43 -0.44 49.87
C SER A 19 2.48 -1.16 48.92
N ILE A 20 2.74 -1.03 47.61
CA ILE A 20 2.03 -1.78 46.55
C ILE A 20 2.88 -3.00 46.19
N ASN A 21 2.31 -4.19 46.38
CA ASN A 21 2.94 -5.44 46.04
C ASN A 21 2.20 -6.09 44.86
N ILE A 22 2.94 -6.55 43.84
CA ILE A 22 2.37 -7.37 42.76
C ILE A 22 2.20 -8.78 43.33
N VAL A 23 0.96 -9.25 43.39
CA VAL A 23 0.64 -10.58 43.92
C VAL A 23 0.69 -11.63 42.82
N GLU A 24 0.17 -11.27 41.65
CA GLU A 24 0.08 -12.16 40.51
C GLU A 24 0.09 -11.33 39.23
N GLY A 25 0.76 -11.83 38.21
CA GLY A 25 0.78 -11.26 36.87
C GLY A 25 0.52 -12.34 35.85
N ASN A 26 -0.59 -12.25 35.14
CA ASN A 26 -0.91 -13.14 34.03
C ASN A 26 -0.75 -12.37 32.72
N THR A 27 0.05 -12.95 31.82
CA THR A 27 0.31 -12.37 30.50
C THR A 27 -0.12 -13.36 29.43
N ARG A 28 -0.95 -12.92 28.49
CA ARG A 28 -1.35 -13.73 27.35
C ARG A 28 -1.17 -12.94 26.06
N VAL A 29 -0.46 -13.55 25.10
CA VAL A 29 -0.41 -13.05 23.73
C VAL A 29 -1.77 -13.31 23.09
N LEU A 30 -2.47 -12.25 22.72
CA LEU A 30 -3.79 -12.35 22.08
C LEU A 30 -3.67 -12.56 20.57
N GLY A 31 -2.59 -12.06 19.97
CA GLY A 31 -2.32 -12.23 18.56
C GLY A 31 -1.02 -11.56 18.13
N VAL A 32 -0.42 -12.12 17.09
CA VAL A 32 0.69 -11.49 16.37
C VAL A 32 0.13 -11.07 15.02
N SER A 33 -0.05 -9.77 14.81
CA SER A 33 -0.38 -9.25 13.49
C SER A 33 0.91 -8.92 12.76
N ILE A 34 1.11 -9.60 11.62
CA ILE A 34 2.10 -9.18 10.65
C ILE A 34 1.43 -8.05 9.89
N LEU A 35 1.77 -6.81 10.25
CA LEU A 35 1.66 -5.74 9.27
C LEU A 35 2.75 -6.06 8.25
N GLU A 36 2.36 -6.69 7.16
CA GLU A 36 3.20 -6.68 5.97
C GLU A 36 3.45 -5.20 5.69
N GLU A 37 4.71 -4.79 5.78
CA GLU A 37 5.12 -3.50 5.25
C GLU A 37 4.80 -3.58 3.76
N GLN A 38 3.62 -3.10 3.38
CA GLN A 38 3.30 -2.96 1.98
C GLN A 38 4.38 -2.05 1.41
N ASN A 39 5.08 -2.55 0.39
CA ASN A 39 6.08 -1.76 -0.29
C ASN A 39 5.36 -0.56 -0.92
N VAL A 40 5.54 0.62 -0.33
CA VAL A 40 5.00 1.88 -0.84
C VAL A 40 6.07 2.55 -1.70
N LEU A 41 5.68 2.97 -2.90
CA LEU A 41 6.50 3.79 -3.77
C LEU A 41 5.83 5.16 -3.95
N GLU A 42 6.53 6.22 -3.52
CA GLU A 42 6.16 7.58 -3.93
C GLU A 42 6.59 7.80 -5.38
N HIS A 43 5.67 8.26 -6.22
CA HIS A 43 5.89 8.50 -7.65
C HIS A 43 5.28 9.84 -8.06
N VAL A 44 5.97 10.60 -8.91
CA VAL A 44 5.47 11.84 -9.50
C VAL A 44 5.01 11.54 -10.92
N ILE A 45 3.75 11.86 -11.23
CA ILE A 45 3.21 11.68 -12.58
C ILE A 45 3.91 12.63 -13.57
N SER A 46 4.61 12.07 -14.54
CA SER A 46 5.23 12.84 -15.61
C SER A 46 4.24 13.21 -16.72
N GLU A 47 4.58 14.23 -17.52
CA GLU A 47 3.76 14.64 -18.67
C GLU A 47 3.59 13.51 -19.69
N THR A 48 4.67 12.75 -19.94
CA THR A 48 4.70 11.59 -20.84
C THR A 48 3.74 10.50 -20.36
N GLU A 49 3.76 10.18 -19.06
CA GLU A 49 2.88 9.16 -18.46
C GLU A 49 1.41 9.51 -18.61
N ASN A 50 1.04 10.75 -18.26
CA ASN A 50 -0.33 11.24 -18.39
C ASN A 50 -0.78 11.25 -19.86
N ARG A 51 0.07 11.76 -20.77
CA ARG A 51 -0.22 11.86 -22.21
C ARG A 51 -0.44 10.50 -22.86
N TYR A 52 0.43 9.53 -22.58
CA TYR A 52 0.36 8.20 -23.21
C TYR A 52 -0.50 7.21 -22.42
N GLY A 53 -0.99 7.58 -21.23
CA GLY A 53 -1.76 6.70 -20.37
C GLY A 53 -0.94 5.49 -19.93
N ILE A 54 0.27 5.75 -19.43
CA ILE A 54 1.19 4.74 -18.91
C ILE A 54 1.69 5.15 -17.52
N LEU A 55 2.23 4.20 -16.76
CA LEU A 55 2.91 4.45 -15.50
C LEU A 55 4.20 3.64 -15.45
N THR A 56 5.32 4.26 -15.10
CA THR A 56 6.63 3.62 -15.05
C THR A 56 7.19 3.68 -13.64
N LEU A 57 6.92 2.64 -12.86
CA LEU A 57 7.29 2.55 -11.43
C LEU A 57 8.77 2.24 -11.19
N GLY A 58 9.54 2.07 -12.26
CA GLY A 58 10.98 1.77 -12.22
C GLY A 58 11.28 0.31 -11.88
N SER A 59 12.17 -0.32 -12.64
CA SER A 59 12.54 -1.74 -12.45
C SER A 59 13.31 -2.02 -11.16
N LYS A 60 13.86 -0.99 -10.54
CA LYS A 60 14.64 -1.07 -9.29
C LYS A 60 13.81 -0.79 -8.04
N SER A 61 12.60 -0.24 -8.16
CA SER A 61 11.74 -0.03 -7.01
C SER A 61 11.17 -1.37 -6.51
N LEU A 62 10.85 -1.44 -5.22
CA LEU A 62 10.28 -2.65 -4.63
C LEU A 62 8.94 -3.02 -5.27
N VAL A 63 8.12 -2.03 -5.57
CA VAL A 63 6.84 -2.20 -6.29
C VAL A 63 7.09 -2.64 -7.73
N GLY A 64 7.89 -1.89 -8.48
CA GLY A 64 8.13 -2.15 -9.90
C GLY A 64 8.82 -3.49 -10.17
N LYS A 65 9.68 -3.96 -9.28
CA LYS A 65 10.32 -5.29 -9.35
C LYS A 65 9.35 -6.44 -9.06
N SER A 66 8.35 -6.22 -8.20
CA SER A 66 7.38 -7.25 -7.78
C SER A 66 6.30 -7.52 -8.82
N ILE A 67 6.06 -6.57 -9.72
CA ILE A 67 5.04 -6.68 -10.76
C ILE A 67 5.46 -7.69 -11.85
N GLN A 68 4.65 -8.71 -12.13
CA GLN A 68 4.95 -9.63 -13.24
C GLN A 68 4.74 -8.94 -14.59
N LYS A 69 5.58 -9.24 -15.59
CA LYS A 69 5.44 -8.71 -16.96
C LYS A 69 4.26 -9.36 -17.70
N GLU A 70 3.77 -8.69 -18.73
CA GLU A 70 2.71 -9.20 -19.62
C GLU A 70 1.46 -9.72 -18.88
N THR A 71 1.13 -9.10 -17.76
CA THR A 71 0.08 -9.55 -16.85
C THR A 71 -1.03 -8.52 -16.78
N THR A 72 -2.28 -8.97 -16.83
CA THR A 72 -3.43 -8.11 -16.55
C THR A 72 -3.49 -7.83 -15.05
N ILE A 73 -3.64 -6.55 -14.70
CA ILE A 73 -3.72 -6.09 -13.32
C ILE A 73 -5.00 -5.30 -13.08
N LYS A 74 -5.39 -5.24 -11.80
CA LYS A 74 -6.45 -4.37 -11.32
C LYS A 74 -5.86 -3.08 -10.77
N ILE A 75 -6.61 -1.99 -10.86
CA ILE A 75 -6.24 -0.70 -10.25
C ILE A 75 -7.28 -0.35 -9.20
N ASN A 76 -6.83 -0.04 -7.99
CA ASN A 76 -7.62 0.60 -6.96
C ASN A 76 -7.16 2.05 -6.82
N ILE A 77 -8.09 3.00 -6.81
CA ILE A 77 -7.84 4.40 -6.45
C ILE A 77 -8.63 4.72 -5.20
N LYS A 78 -7.96 5.24 -4.15
CA LYS A 78 -8.63 5.63 -2.89
C LYS A 78 -9.55 4.53 -2.35
N GLY A 79 -9.09 3.29 -2.40
CA GLY A 79 -9.83 2.10 -1.96
C GLY A 79 -10.98 1.62 -2.86
N LYS A 80 -11.16 2.20 -4.07
CA LYS A 80 -12.19 1.77 -5.03
C LYS A 80 -11.56 1.15 -6.28
N GLU A 81 -12.05 -0.03 -6.68
CA GLU A 81 -11.62 -0.69 -7.92
C GLU A 81 -12.07 0.12 -9.14
N PHE A 82 -11.12 0.45 -10.01
CA PHE A 82 -11.37 1.13 -11.26
C PHE A 82 -11.74 0.12 -12.33
N ASN A 83 -12.95 0.28 -12.88
CA ASN A 83 -13.45 -0.55 -13.97
C ASN A 83 -13.12 0.09 -15.32
N SER A 84 -12.05 -0.40 -15.96
CA SER A 84 -11.67 0.00 -17.31
C SER A 84 -12.43 -0.81 -18.36
N THR A 85 -12.84 -0.18 -19.46
CA THR A 85 -13.43 -0.89 -20.62
C THR A 85 -12.40 -1.71 -21.40
N ARG A 86 -11.10 -1.45 -21.19
CA ARG A 86 -9.99 -2.19 -21.80
C ARG A 86 -9.07 -2.74 -20.70
N PRO A 87 -8.48 -3.93 -20.88
CA PRO A 87 -7.61 -4.52 -19.88
C PRO A 87 -6.38 -3.63 -19.64
N ILE A 88 -6.09 -3.37 -18.38
CA ILE A 88 -4.86 -2.72 -17.93
C ILE A 88 -3.80 -3.81 -17.79
N ARG A 89 -2.65 -3.63 -18.43
CA ARG A 89 -1.64 -4.67 -18.52
C ARG A 89 -0.27 -4.13 -18.21
N THR A 90 0.57 -4.98 -17.64
CA THR A 90 1.98 -4.68 -17.45
C THR A 90 2.70 -4.90 -18.77
N HIS A 91 3.69 -4.07 -19.03
CA HIS A 91 4.40 -4.07 -20.30
C HIS A 91 5.21 -5.37 -20.47
N ARG A 92 5.30 -5.86 -21.71
CA ARG A 92 5.96 -7.15 -22.02
C ARG A 92 7.46 -7.16 -21.72
N VAL A 93 8.15 -6.06 -22.04
CA VAL A 93 9.62 -5.96 -21.95
C VAL A 93 10.08 -5.15 -20.73
N THR A 94 9.60 -3.91 -20.62
CA THR A 94 9.91 -2.98 -19.53
C THR A 94 9.27 -3.39 -18.21
N GLN A 95 10.11 -3.77 -17.24
CA GLN A 95 9.71 -4.12 -15.88
C GLN A 95 9.13 -2.90 -15.14
N GLY A 96 8.02 -3.10 -14.41
CA GLY A 96 7.36 -2.04 -13.62
C GLY A 96 6.62 -0.99 -14.45
N ARG A 97 6.51 -1.18 -15.77
CA ARG A 97 5.68 -0.34 -16.64
C ARG A 97 4.28 -0.93 -16.78
N ILE A 98 3.27 -0.08 -16.68
CA ILE A 98 1.85 -0.40 -16.82
C ILE A 98 1.30 0.41 -17.98
N ASP A 99 0.57 -0.25 -18.86
CA ASP A 99 -0.05 0.31 -20.05
C ASP A 99 -1.58 0.27 -19.95
N GLY A 100 -2.26 1.11 -20.74
CA GLY A 100 -3.71 1.12 -20.84
C GLY A 100 -4.41 2.00 -19.80
N LEU A 101 -3.69 2.95 -19.19
CA LEU A 101 -4.19 3.81 -18.12
C LEU A 101 -4.88 5.09 -18.64
N THR A 102 -5.02 5.28 -19.94
CA THR A 102 -5.61 6.52 -20.51
C THR A 102 -6.99 6.83 -19.93
N GLN A 103 -7.84 5.82 -19.69
CA GLN A 103 -9.16 6.02 -19.09
C GLN A 103 -9.05 6.41 -17.60
N LEU A 104 -8.09 5.82 -16.88
CA LEU A 104 -7.83 6.13 -15.48
C LEU A 104 -7.42 7.61 -15.33
N PHE A 105 -6.43 8.07 -16.10
CA PHE A 105 -5.95 9.46 -16.05
C PHE A 105 -7.04 10.48 -16.40
N ARG A 106 -7.98 10.12 -17.27
CA ARG A 106 -9.14 10.98 -17.62
C ARG A 106 -10.23 10.95 -16.57
N ALA A 107 -10.42 9.83 -15.89
CA ALA A 107 -11.44 9.67 -14.85
C ALA A 107 -11.02 10.35 -13.53
N PHE A 108 -9.72 10.43 -13.26
CA PHE A 108 -9.16 10.99 -12.02
C PHE A 108 -8.10 12.07 -12.28
N PRO A 109 -8.45 13.17 -12.98
CA PRO A 109 -7.47 14.19 -13.37
C PRO A 109 -6.95 15.01 -12.17
N GLU A 110 -7.74 15.13 -11.09
CA GLU A 110 -7.32 15.86 -9.89
C GLU A 110 -6.28 15.07 -9.09
N GLU A 111 -6.40 13.75 -9.06
CA GLU A 111 -5.50 12.84 -8.36
C GLU A 111 -4.25 12.47 -9.17
N LEU A 112 -4.41 12.30 -10.49
CA LEU A 112 -3.36 11.78 -11.39
C LEU A 112 -2.89 12.82 -12.42
N GLY A 113 -3.10 14.10 -12.15
CA GLY A 113 -2.60 15.19 -12.97
C GLY A 113 -1.07 15.21 -13.07
N VAL A 114 -0.54 15.85 -14.11
CA VAL A 114 0.92 16.03 -14.28
C VAL A 114 1.49 16.76 -13.07
N GLY A 115 2.61 16.26 -12.54
CA GLY A 115 3.28 16.78 -11.36
C GLY A 115 2.68 16.31 -10.03
N LYS A 116 1.55 15.60 -10.02
CA LYS A 116 0.98 15.05 -8.80
C LYS A 116 1.83 13.93 -8.23
N LYS A 117 2.02 13.97 -6.91
CA LYS A 117 2.63 12.90 -6.13
C LYS A 117 1.58 11.87 -5.72
N ILE A 118 1.90 10.61 -5.94
CA ILE A 118 1.07 9.48 -5.56
C ILE A 118 1.90 8.45 -4.79
N ASN A 119 1.23 7.74 -3.89
CA ASN A 119 1.73 6.52 -3.28
C ASN A 119 1.16 5.33 -4.03
N VAL A 120 2.05 4.41 -4.38
CA VAL A 120 1.70 3.20 -5.14
C VAL A 120 2.09 1.97 -4.32
N THR A 121 1.17 1.03 -4.18
CA THR A 121 1.43 -0.30 -3.63
C THR A 121 1.02 -1.38 -4.63
N TYR A 122 1.59 -2.57 -4.49
CA TYR A 122 1.23 -3.72 -5.31
C TYR A 122 1.02 -4.97 -4.46
N ASP A 123 -0.15 -5.56 -4.61
CA ASP A 123 -0.53 -6.87 -4.09
C ASP A 123 -0.30 -7.91 -5.19
N SER A 124 0.68 -8.80 -5.00
CA SER A 124 1.04 -9.83 -5.97
C SER A 124 0.02 -10.96 -6.07
N ASP A 125 -0.69 -11.25 -4.99
CA ASP A 125 -1.63 -12.37 -4.92
C ASP A 125 -2.91 -12.01 -5.68
N ASN A 126 -3.38 -10.78 -5.48
CA ASN A 126 -4.56 -10.25 -6.17
C ASN A 126 -4.22 -9.48 -7.45
N ARG A 127 -2.93 -9.34 -7.79
CA ARG A 127 -2.44 -8.58 -8.96
C ARG A 127 -3.04 -7.19 -9.04
N THR A 128 -3.08 -6.52 -7.90
CA THR A 128 -3.77 -5.23 -7.75
C THR A 128 -2.78 -4.15 -7.38
N ILE A 129 -2.82 -3.04 -8.13
CA ILE A 129 -2.10 -1.82 -7.78
C ILE A 129 -3.07 -0.90 -7.06
N SER A 130 -2.68 -0.41 -5.89
CA SER A 130 -3.43 0.66 -5.20
C SER A 130 -2.68 1.97 -5.36
N ILE A 131 -3.42 3.03 -5.65
CA ILE A 131 -2.91 4.38 -5.85
C ILE A 131 -3.66 5.33 -4.92
N ASP A 132 -2.91 6.05 -4.10
CA ASP A 132 -3.42 7.09 -3.21
C ASP A 132 -2.67 8.40 -3.48
N SER A 133 -3.38 9.53 -3.46
CA SER A 133 -2.75 10.84 -3.59
C SER A 133 -1.98 11.16 -2.31
N VAL A 134 -0.79 11.75 -2.46
CA VAL A 134 -0.07 12.34 -1.32
C VAL A 134 -0.72 13.70 -1.07
N ASN A 135 -1.35 13.89 0.09
CA ASN A 135 -1.80 15.21 0.49
C ASN A 135 -0.56 16.07 0.76
N GLU A 136 -0.44 17.21 0.08
CA GLU A 136 0.50 18.26 0.48
C GLU A 136 -0.07 18.88 1.76
N GLU A 137 0.64 18.73 2.89
CA GLU A 137 0.38 19.47 4.14
C GLU A 137 0.69 20.96 3.98
#